data_AF-A0A2X3UHZ7-F1
#
_entry.id   AF-A0A2X3UHZ7-F1
#
_cell.length_a   1.000
_cell.length_b   1.000
_cell.length_c   1.000
_cell.angle_alpha   90.00
_cell.angle_beta   90.00
_cell.angle_gamma   90.00
#
_symmetry.space_group_name_H-M   'P 1'
#
loop_
_entity.id
_entity.type
_entity.pdbx_description
1 polymer ?
#
loop_
_entity_poly.entity_id
_entity_poly.type
_entity_poly.pdbx_seq_one_letter_code
_entity_poly.pdbx_strand_id
1 'polypeptide(L)'
;MSDSALSGLLSTVFGVQANSIGIGGLPAILSIKPQYWGIFAIIMVVDIVVAMVLIFLFHKTGFLTKTEEDGHAQETLKEASEGLVEPTVFTETTEVVSPLAGQVKSLSQATDPVFSSGVMG
;
A
#
# COMPACT_ATOMS: atom_id res chain seq x y z
N MET A 1 0.10 -11.77 14.89
CA MET A 1 1.15 -11.29 15.82
C MET A 1 2.35 -12.23 15.92
N SER A 2 2.29 -13.49 15.47
CA SER A 2 3.40 -14.44 15.64
C SER A 2 4.56 -14.26 14.64
N ASP A 3 4.30 -13.93 13.37
CA ASP A 3 5.38 -13.72 12.36
C ASP A 3 6.29 -12.54 12.70
N SER A 4 5.70 -11.41 13.11
CA SER A 4 6.43 -10.20 13.46
C SER A 4 7.37 -10.40 14.65
N ALA A 5 7.03 -11.32 15.57
CA ALA A 5 7.89 -11.66 16.71
C ALA A 5 9.10 -12.49 16.28
N LEU A 6 8.94 -13.41 15.33
CA LEU A 6 10.03 -14.21 14.80
C LEU A 6 10.99 -13.38 13.94
N SER A 7 10.44 -12.53 13.07
CA SER A 7 11.21 -11.56 12.27
C SER A 7 11.92 -10.52 13.16
N GLY A 8 11.26 -10.00 14.20
CA GLY A 8 11.89 -9.10 15.17
C GLY A 8 13.03 -9.74 15.97
N LEU A 9 12.85 -10.99 16.42
CA LEU A 9 13.91 -11.75 17.10
C LEU A 9 15.10 -12.01 16.16
N LEU A 10 14.84 -12.42 14.92
CA LEU A 10 15.88 -12.72 13.95
C LEU A 10 16.66 -11.44 13.57
N SER A 11 15.96 -10.33 13.34
CA SER A 11 16.53 -9.03 13.01
C SER A 11 17.41 -8.47 14.14
N THR A 12 16.99 -8.66 15.41
CA THR A 12 17.79 -8.25 16.59
C THR A 12 19.01 -9.13 16.81
N VAL A 13 18.91 -10.45 16.59
CA VAL A 13 20.06 -11.39 16.70
C VAL A 13 21.10 -11.12 15.61
N PHE A 14 20.69 -10.79 14.38
CA PHE A 14 21.60 -10.44 13.29
C PHE A 14 22.02 -8.96 13.27
N GLY A 15 21.57 -8.16 14.25
CA GLY A 15 21.94 -6.75 14.37
C GLY A 15 21.49 -5.87 13.21
N VAL A 16 20.44 -6.28 12.48
CA VAL A 16 19.92 -5.54 11.33
C VAL A 16 19.32 -4.23 11.83
N GLN A 17 20.01 -3.14 11.51
CA GLN A 17 19.73 -1.83 12.06
C GLN A 17 19.13 -0.94 10.97
N ALA A 18 17.88 -0.56 11.15
CA ALA A 18 17.23 0.46 10.32
C ALA A 18 17.68 1.85 10.78
N ASN A 19 18.05 2.71 9.83
CA ASN A 19 18.41 4.10 10.10
C ASN A 19 17.16 4.97 10.36
N SER A 20 15.99 4.47 10.00
CA SER A 20 14.69 5.12 10.20
C SER A 20 13.63 4.08 10.55
N ILE A 21 12.65 4.46 11.37
CA ILE A 21 11.38 3.74 11.44
C ILE A 21 10.72 3.85 10.07
N GLY A 22 10.28 2.71 9.54
CA GLY A 22 9.63 2.65 8.23
C GLY A 22 8.42 3.58 8.21
N ILE A 23 8.49 4.60 7.37
CA ILE A 23 7.32 5.42 7.01
C ILE A 23 6.54 4.64 5.95
N GLY A 24 5.23 4.48 6.16
CA GLY A 24 4.38 3.69 5.27
C GLY A 24 4.50 4.14 3.82
N GLY A 25 4.76 3.19 2.92
CA GLY A 25 4.88 3.42 1.47
C GLY A 25 6.31 3.52 0.93
N LEU A 26 7.33 3.75 1.77
CA LEU A 26 8.72 3.69 1.30
C LEU A 26 9.27 2.26 1.35
N PRO A 27 9.95 1.79 0.28
CA PRO A 27 10.62 0.50 0.30
C PRO A 27 11.59 0.41 1.48
N ALA A 28 11.40 -0.63 2.31
CA ALA A 28 12.18 -0.84 3.53
C ALA A 28 13.69 -0.88 3.30
N ILE A 29 14.14 -1.27 2.11
CA ILE A 29 15.56 -1.30 1.74
C ILE A 29 16.23 0.08 1.80
N LEU A 30 15.49 1.17 1.57
CA LEU A 30 15.99 2.55 1.66
C LEU A 30 16.21 3.00 3.11
N SER A 31 15.55 2.33 4.06
CA SER A 31 15.69 2.61 5.50
C SER A 31 16.77 1.75 6.16
N ILE A 32 17.36 0.78 5.45
CA ILE A 32 18.38 -0.15 5.95
C ILE A 32 19.77 0.31 5.48
N LYS A 33 20.79 0.24 6.35
CA LYS A 33 22.18 0.55 5.95
C LYS A 33 22.63 -0.41 4.82
N PRO A 34 23.34 0.07 3.78
CA PRO A 34 23.74 -0.76 2.62
C PRO A 34 24.49 -2.05 2.98
N GLN A 35 25.25 -2.03 4.09
CA GLN A 35 25.96 -3.20 4.61
C GLN A 35 25.05 -4.40 4.95
N TYR A 36 23.77 -4.16 5.25
CA TYR A 36 22.80 -5.19 5.62
C TYR A 36 21.81 -5.52 4.50
N TRP A 37 21.97 -4.99 3.28
CA TRP A 37 21.05 -5.27 2.18
C TRP A 37 21.00 -6.75 1.81
N GLY A 38 22.15 -7.45 1.85
CA GLY A 38 22.21 -8.88 1.56
C GLY A 38 21.42 -9.71 2.56
N ILE A 39 21.61 -9.46 3.87
CA ILE A 39 20.89 -10.21 4.92
C ILE A 39 19.40 -9.83 4.93
N PHE A 40 19.07 -8.56 4.67
CA PHE A 40 17.69 -8.09 4.55
C PHE A 40 16.95 -8.82 3.42
N ALA A 41 17.57 -8.98 2.25
CA ALA A 41 16.97 -9.73 1.14
C ALA A 41 16.68 -11.19 1.50
N ILE A 42 17.60 -11.85 2.21
CA ILE A 42 17.41 -13.24 2.67
C ILE A 42 16.23 -13.32 3.65
N ILE A 43 16.15 -12.41 4.62
CA ILE A 43 15.05 -12.36 5.58
C ILE A 43 13.73 -12.14 4.85
N MET A 44 13.69 -11.27 3.83
CA MET A 44 12.48 -11.00 3.06
C MET A 44 11.99 -12.25 2.30
N VAL A 45 12.89 -13.05 1.74
CA VAL A 45 12.55 -14.32 1.10
C VAL A 45 11.95 -15.31 2.11
N VAL A 46 12.56 -15.42 3.29
CA VAL A 46 12.05 -16.29 4.35
C VAL A 46 10.64 -15.86 4.78
N ASP A 47 10.42 -14.56 4.95
CA ASP A 47 9.12 -14.01 5.35
C ASP A 47 8.02 -14.34 4.34
N ILE A 48 8.30 -14.20 3.03
CA ILE A 48 7.37 -14.58 1.96
C ILE A 48 7.05 -16.07 2.00
N VAL A 49 8.05 -16.93 2.21
CA VAL A 49 7.85 -18.38 2.29
C VAL A 49 6.99 -18.74 3.51
N VAL A 50 7.25 -18.14 4.66
CA VAL A 50 6.47 -18.36 5.89
C VAL A 50 5.03 -17.88 5.68
N ALA A 51 4.82 -16.71 5.10
CA ALA A 51 3.49 -16.19 4.77
C ALA A 51 2.73 -17.16 3.83
N MET A 52 3.39 -17.65 2.78
CA MET A 52 2.80 -18.63 1.85
C MET A 52 2.40 -19.94 2.55
N VAL A 53 3.27 -20.48 3.41
CA VAL A 53 2.97 -21.70 4.18
C VAL A 53 1.80 -21.47 5.13
N LEU A 54 1.77 -20.32 5.80
CA LEU A 54 0.70 -19.96 6.73
C LEU A 54 -0.64 -19.76 6.00
N ILE A 55 -0.63 -19.12 4.82
CA ILE A 55 -1.80 -19.00 3.94
C ILE A 55 -2.32 -20.38 3.55
N PHE A 56 -1.45 -21.30 3.13
CA PHE A 56 -1.85 -22.65 2.75
C PHE A 56 -2.44 -23.44 3.92
N LEU A 57 -1.85 -23.31 5.11
CA LEU A 57 -2.36 -23.94 6.32
C LEU A 57 -3.74 -23.37 6.71
N PHE A 58 -3.94 -22.05 6.65
CA PHE A 58 -5.23 -21.43 6.96
C PHE A 58 -6.31 -21.77 5.93
N HIS A 59 -5.96 -21.85 4.65
CA HIS A 59 -6.88 -22.32 3.61
C HIS A 59 -7.28 -23.77 3.87
N LYS A 60 -6.32 -24.64 4.20
CA LYS A 60 -6.58 -26.07 4.45
C LYS A 60 -7.36 -26.33 5.75
N THR A 61 -7.18 -25.52 6.78
CA THR A 61 -7.86 -25.68 8.08
C THR A 61 -9.18 -24.91 8.17
N GLY A 62 -9.50 -24.06 7.18
CA GLY A 62 -10.74 -23.28 7.16
C GLY A 62 -10.87 -22.28 8.31
N PHE A 63 -9.80 -22.01 9.05
CA PHE A 63 -9.83 -21.24 10.28
C PHE A 63 -10.09 -19.74 10.04
N LEU A 64 -9.73 -19.23 8.85
CA LEU A 64 -9.97 -17.84 8.42
C LEU A 64 -10.63 -17.72 7.03
N THR A 65 -11.04 -18.84 6.42
CA THR A 65 -11.68 -18.84 5.10
C THR A 65 -13.20 -18.84 5.29
N LYS A 66 -13.83 -17.66 5.30
CA LYS A 66 -15.21 -17.58 4.83
C LYS A 66 -15.18 -17.88 3.34
N THR A 67 -16.08 -18.74 2.90
CA THR A 67 -16.26 -19.17 1.52
C THR A 67 -16.45 -17.96 0.59
N GLU A 68 -15.36 -17.41 0.09
CA GLU A 68 -15.33 -16.54 -1.08
C GLU A 68 -14.21 -17.09 -1.97
N GLU A 69 -14.70 -17.74 -3.01
CA GLU A 69 -14.03 -18.40 -4.12
C GLU A 69 -12.94 -17.52 -4.75
N ASP A 70 -11.69 -18.01 -4.76
CA ASP A 70 -10.63 -17.91 -5.77
C ASP A 70 -10.37 -16.61 -6.59
N GLY A 71 -10.97 -15.47 -6.28
CA GLY A 71 -10.88 -14.24 -7.10
C GLY A 71 -9.73 -13.28 -6.76
N HIS A 72 -9.28 -13.24 -5.51
CA HIS A 72 -8.41 -12.14 -5.03
C HIS A 72 -6.91 -12.44 -5.06
N ALA A 73 -6.49 -13.70 -5.24
CA ALA A 73 -5.07 -14.04 -5.37
C ALA A 73 -4.43 -13.48 -6.66
N GLN A 74 -5.27 -13.16 -7.67
CA GLN A 74 -4.83 -12.60 -8.94
C GLN A 74 -4.75 -11.05 -8.92
N GLU A 75 -5.37 -10.41 -7.94
CA GLU A 75 -5.46 -8.95 -7.82
C GLU A 75 -4.17 -8.34 -7.26
N THR A 76 -3.58 -8.98 -6.25
CA THR A 76 -2.31 -8.54 -5.62
C THR A 76 -1.09 -8.65 -6.56
N LEU A 77 -1.12 -9.54 -7.55
CA LEU A 77 -0.05 -9.67 -8.54
C LEU A 77 -0.15 -8.64 -9.68
N LYS A 78 -1.33 -8.08 -9.93
CA LYS A 78 -1.53 -6.98 -10.89
C LYS A 78 -1.04 -5.66 -10.34
N GLU A 79 -1.37 -5.36 -9.08
CA GLU A 79 -0.99 -4.12 -8.40
C GLU A 79 0.53 -3.94 -8.25
N ALA A 80 1.30 -5.03 -8.16
CA ALA A 80 2.77 -4.99 -8.10
C ALA A 80 3.44 -4.69 -9.46
N SER A 81 2.72 -4.80 -10.58
CA SER A 81 3.25 -4.52 -11.93
C SER A 81 2.85 -3.17 -12.50
N GLU A 82 1.86 -2.49 -11.89
CA GLU A 82 1.34 -1.21 -12.39
C GLU A 82 1.98 0.02 -11.70
N GLY A 83 2.85 -0.18 -10.70
CA GLY A 83 3.53 0.90 -9.97
C GLY A 83 4.70 1.59 -10.69
N LEU A 84 4.87 1.42 -12.02
CA LEU A 84 6.04 1.89 -12.76
C LEU A 84 5.72 2.70 -14.04
N VAL A 85 4.62 3.46 -14.10
CA VAL A 85 4.40 4.38 -15.23
C VAL A 85 4.01 5.79 -14.76
N GLU A 86 4.78 6.75 -15.27
CA GLU A 86 4.62 8.22 -15.29
C GLU A 86 3.21 8.71 -15.71
N PRO A 87 2.87 9.99 -15.46
CA PRO A 87 1.50 10.44 -15.26
C PRO A 87 0.69 10.41 -16.55
N THR A 88 -0.38 9.62 -16.56
CA THR A 88 -1.38 9.64 -17.63
C THR A 88 -2.61 10.39 -17.11
N VAL A 89 -2.92 11.49 -17.79
CA VAL A 89 -4.06 12.36 -17.54
C VAL A 89 -5.35 11.53 -17.58
N PHE A 90 -5.99 11.35 -16.41
CA PHE A 90 -7.30 10.75 -16.29
C PHE A 90 -8.37 11.80 -16.62
N THR A 91 -9.01 11.65 -17.78
CA THR A 91 -10.30 12.29 -18.05
C THR A 91 -11.40 11.29 -17.65
N GLU A 92 -11.56 11.05 -16.36
CA GLU A 92 -12.74 10.33 -15.86
C GLU A 92 -13.89 11.34 -15.71
N THR A 93 -14.92 11.21 -16.54
CA THR A 93 -16.18 11.93 -16.33
C THR A 93 -16.94 11.29 -15.18
N THR A 94 -16.69 11.76 -13.96
CA THR A 94 -17.46 11.38 -12.78
C THR A 94 -18.73 12.24 -12.66
N GLU A 95 -19.90 11.63 -12.50
CA GLU A 95 -21.15 12.35 -12.24
C GLU A 95 -21.14 12.89 -10.80
N VAL A 96 -21.04 14.21 -10.66
CA VAL A 96 -21.08 14.90 -9.37
C VAL A 96 -22.49 15.40 -9.10
N VAL A 97 -23.10 14.94 -8.01
CA VAL A 97 -24.43 15.38 -7.57
C VAL A 97 -24.30 16.63 -6.69
N SER A 98 -25.18 17.61 -6.88
CA SER A 98 -25.20 18.82 -6.04
C SER A 98 -25.69 18.48 -4.62
N PRO A 99 -24.92 18.81 -3.56
CA PRO A 99 -25.34 18.57 -2.18
C PRO A 99 -26.46 19.51 -1.70
N LEU A 100 -26.71 20.61 -2.42
CA LEU A 100 -27.72 21.61 -2.08
C LEU A 100 -28.56 22.00 -3.30
N ALA A 101 -29.83 22.34 -3.07
CA ALA A 101 -30.68 22.93 -4.10
C ALA A 101 -30.34 24.42 -4.27
N GLY A 102 -29.92 24.81 -5.48
CA GLY A 102 -29.51 26.18 -5.78
C GLY A 102 -29.27 26.42 -7.27
N GLN A 103 -28.77 27.61 -7.61
CA GLN A 103 -28.39 27.96 -8.97
C GLN A 103 -26.89 27.72 -9.17
N VAL A 104 -26.53 27.09 -10.29
CA VAL A 104 -25.13 26.86 -10.64
C VAL A 104 -24.54 28.15 -11.19
N LYS A 105 -23.41 28.58 -10.61
CA LYS A 105 -22.65 29.75 -11.06
C LYS A 105 -21.22 29.32 -11.38
N SER A 106 -20.60 29.95 -12.38
CA SER A 106 -19.21 29.67 -12.74
C SER A 106 -18.28 29.93 -11.55
N LEU A 107 -17.26 29.08 -11.36
CA LEU A 107 -16.29 29.19 -10.27
C LEU A 107 -15.64 30.59 -10.22
N SER A 108 -15.32 31.16 -11.38
CA SER A 108 -14.74 32.51 -11.52
C SER A 108 -15.61 33.66 -10.98
N GLN A 109 -16.91 33.43 -10.78
CA GLN A 109 -17.83 34.42 -10.23
C GLN A 109 -18.11 34.20 -8.74
N ALA A 110 -17.37 33.30 -8.08
CA ALA A 110 -17.38 33.16 -6.64
C ALA A 110 -16.91 34.48 -5.99
N THR A 111 -17.61 34.91 -4.94
CA THR A 111 -17.28 36.14 -4.21
C THR A 111 -15.91 36.06 -3.52
N ASP A 112 -15.43 34.85 -3.27
CA ASP A 112 -14.17 34.58 -2.59
C ASP A 112 -13.00 34.43 -3.61
N PRO A 113 -11.88 35.14 -3.42
CA PRO A 113 -10.70 35.07 -4.29
C PRO A 113 -10.04 33.68 -4.36
N VAL A 114 -10.09 32.90 -3.28
CA VAL A 114 -9.47 31.58 -3.16
C VAL A 114 -10.23 30.57 -4.01
N PHE A 115 -11.56 30.65 -4.00
CA PHE A 115 -12.40 29.79 -4.83
C PHE A 115 -12.42 30.23 -6.30
N SER A 116 -12.53 31.53 -6.58
CA SER A 116 -12.57 32.03 -7.96
C SER A 116 -11.28 31.81 -8.75
N SER A 117 -10.15 31.68 -8.06
CA SER A 117 -8.85 31.33 -8.66
C SER A 117 -8.60 29.83 -8.80
N GLY A 118 -9.47 28.98 -8.26
CA GLY A 118 -9.31 27.52 -8.31
C GLY A 118 -8.14 26.98 -7.50
N VAL A 119 -7.52 27.78 -6.61
CA VAL A 119 -6.38 27.31 -5.80
C VAL A 119 -6.77 26.26 -4.75
N MET A 120 -8.07 26.15 -4.45
CA MET A 120 -8.60 25.19 -3.49
C MET A 120 -8.94 23.82 -4.11
N GLY A 121 -8.90 23.71 -5.45
CA GLY A 121 -9.39 22.55 -6.20
C GLY A 121 -10.72 22.82 -6.90
#